data_AF-A0AAE0T3E1-F1
#
_entry.id   AF-A0AAE0T3E1-F1
#
_cell.length_a   1.000
_cell.length_b   1.000
_cell.length_c   1.000
_cell.angle_alpha   90.00
_cell.angle_beta   90.00
_cell.angle_gamma   90.00
#
_symmetry.space_group_name_H-M   'P 1'
#
loop_
_entity.id
_entity.type
_entity.pdbx_description
1 polymer ?
#
loop_
_entity_poly.entity_id
_entity_poly.type
_entity_poly.pdbx_seq_one_letter_code
_entity_poly.pdbx_strand_id
1 'polypeptide(L)'
;MIILLTTFASALLYMSYGQDCNINYETLPQLGRRARNYAVAENEPMLFDEDLDNSKWYSVGQNNMPTNYSSLYIGNCGTYYPIWMNGSIPNEGDGAVYRTACIMSFSSSCSVKKIIQVRNCTTHMIYKLEPTTHTSAYCFDIKPAPSFKSAFAGVKYELVFIEETTVFGHMQIKKPNLIFFCAFNKSNDEDMFYTITW
;
A
#
# COMPACT_ATOMS: atom_id res chain seq x y z
N MET A 1 43.03 -14.56 -29.63
CA MET A 1 42.14 -15.24 -28.66
C MET A 1 42.09 -14.45 -27.34
N ILE A 2 41.61 -13.20 -27.34
CA ILE A 2 41.45 -12.38 -26.12
C ILE A 2 40.35 -11.31 -26.36
N ILE A 3 39.11 -11.70 -26.70
CA ILE A 3 37.97 -10.74 -26.77
C ILE A 3 36.65 -11.36 -26.25
N LEU A 4 36.68 -12.35 -25.35
CA LEU A 4 35.45 -13.02 -24.86
C LEU A 4 35.28 -13.06 -23.33
N LEU A 5 36.08 -12.33 -22.56
CA LEU A 5 36.02 -12.34 -21.09
C LEU A 5 35.39 -11.10 -20.45
N THR A 6 35.11 -10.03 -21.20
CA THR A 6 34.58 -8.78 -20.61
C THR A 6 33.06 -8.69 -20.54
N THR A 7 32.32 -9.54 -21.26
CA THR A 7 30.84 -9.52 -21.25
C THR A 7 30.22 -10.36 -20.13
N PHE A 8 30.95 -11.35 -19.59
CA PHE A 8 30.46 -12.17 -18.47
C PHE A 8 30.56 -11.44 -17.13
N ALA A 9 31.59 -10.63 -16.91
CA ALA A 9 31.75 -9.85 -15.70
C ALA A 9 30.70 -8.72 -15.59
N SER A 10 30.34 -8.08 -16.71
CA SER A 10 29.26 -7.09 -16.71
C SER A 10 27.90 -7.75 -16.49
N ALA A 11 27.60 -8.89 -17.10
CA ALA A 11 26.35 -9.64 -16.84
C ALA A 11 26.22 -10.10 -15.37
N LEU A 12 27.32 -10.47 -14.71
CA LEU A 12 27.33 -10.82 -13.29
C LEU A 12 27.20 -9.59 -12.35
N LEU A 13 27.68 -8.42 -12.76
CA LEU A 13 27.49 -7.16 -12.02
C LEU A 13 26.07 -6.59 -12.19
N TYR A 14 25.35 -6.92 -13.27
CA TYR A 14 23.94 -6.55 -13.43
C TYR A 14 23.00 -7.39 -12.56
N MET A 15 23.36 -8.64 -12.24
CA MET A 15 22.50 -9.52 -11.43
C MET A 15 22.61 -9.32 -9.92
N SER A 16 23.56 -8.53 -9.42
CA SER A 16 23.62 -8.17 -7.99
C SER A 16 22.82 -6.92 -7.64
N TYR A 17 22.44 -6.11 -8.64
CA TYR A 17 21.70 -4.85 -8.42
C TYR A 17 20.19 -5.05 -8.24
N GLY A 18 19.70 -6.29 -8.37
CA GLY A 18 18.28 -6.66 -8.20
C GLY A 18 18.02 -7.68 -7.08
N GLN A 19 19.04 -8.04 -6.29
CA GLN A 19 18.95 -9.14 -5.32
C GLN A 19 18.79 -8.69 -3.86
N ASP A 20 18.42 -7.44 -3.60
CA ASP A 20 18.66 -6.81 -2.29
C ASP A 20 17.45 -6.79 -1.34
N CYS A 21 16.31 -7.38 -1.72
CA CYS A 21 15.16 -7.59 -0.81
C CYS A 21 14.55 -8.99 -0.90
N ASN A 22 15.39 -10.02 -0.83
CA ASN A 22 14.94 -11.38 -0.51
C ASN A 22 14.69 -11.52 1.01
N ILE A 23 13.73 -10.77 1.53
CA ILE A 23 13.33 -10.75 2.94
C ILE A 23 11.83 -11.02 3.01
N ASN A 24 11.40 -11.87 3.93
CA ASN A 24 9.97 -12.07 4.19
C ASN A 24 9.39 -10.82 4.84
N TYR A 25 8.38 -10.23 4.21
CA TYR A 25 7.64 -9.09 4.71
C TYR A 25 6.14 -9.26 4.47
N GLU A 26 5.35 -8.53 5.24
CA GLU A 26 3.89 -8.44 5.09
C GLU A 26 3.51 -7.00 4.71
N THR A 27 2.37 -6.79 4.05
CA THR A 27 1.90 -5.41 3.83
C THR A 27 1.43 -4.81 5.15
N LEU A 28 1.89 -3.60 5.47
CA LEU A 28 1.42 -2.91 6.66
C LEU A 28 -0.10 -2.69 6.55
N PRO A 29 -0.91 -3.11 7.55
CA PRO A 29 -2.35 -2.95 7.47
C PRO A 29 -2.77 -1.49 7.39
N GLN A 30 -3.83 -1.22 6.64
CA GLN A 30 -4.54 0.06 6.62
C GLN A 30 -3.69 1.27 6.15
N LEU A 31 -2.75 1.06 5.23
CA LEU A 31 -1.84 2.09 4.71
C LEU A 31 -2.54 3.39 4.27
N GLY A 32 -3.71 3.31 3.62
CA GLY A 32 -4.44 4.51 3.18
C GLY A 32 -4.86 5.43 4.33
N ARG A 33 -5.20 4.85 5.48
CA ARG A 33 -5.59 5.58 6.71
C ARG A 33 -4.38 6.16 7.45
N ARG A 34 -3.16 5.73 7.11
CA ARG A 34 -1.90 6.17 7.71
C ARG A 34 -1.28 7.37 6.98
N ALA A 35 -1.99 7.97 6.03
CA ALA A 35 -1.48 9.11 5.27
C ALA A 35 -1.28 10.35 6.17
N ARG A 36 -0.23 11.14 5.89
CA ARG A 36 0.14 12.36 6.63
C ARG A 36 -1.03 13.30 6.95
N ASN A 37 -2.02 13.40 6.06
CA ASN A 37 -3.17 14.28 6.17
C ASN A 37 -4.49 13.54 6.45
N TYR A 38 -4.44 12.23 6.74
CA TYR A 38 -5.65 11.46 7.03
C TYR A 38 -6.19 11.85 8.40
N ALA A 39 -7.42 12.35 8.42
CA ALA A 39 -8.17 12.63 9.63
C ALA A 39 -9.30 11.59 9.77
N VAL A 40 -9.47 11.07 10.98
CA VAL A 40 -10.47 10.06 11.30
C VAL A 40 -11.86 10.68 11.33
N ALA A 41 -12.83 10.04 10.67
CA ALA A 41 -14.24 10.47 10.72
C ALA A 41 -14.90 10.14 12.08
N GLU A 42 -16.00 10.81 12.43
CA GLU A 42 -16.63 10.74 13.77
C GLU A 42 -16.93 9.32 14.30
N ASN A 43 -17.18 8.35 13.42
CA ASN A 43 -17.51 6.96 13.80
C ASN A 43 -16.46 5.94 13.37
N GLU A 44 -15.28 6.42 12.97
CA GLU A 44 -14.21 5.56 12.49
C GLU A 44 -13.23 5.25 13.64
N PRO A 45 -12.84 3.98 13.84
CA PRO A 45 -11.96 3.60 14.95
C PRO A 45 -10.54 4.08 14.67
N MET A 46 -9.91 4.76 15.63
CA MET A 46 -8.49 5.15 15.54
C MET A 46 -7.56 3.95 15.35
N LEU A 47 -6.44 4.19 14.66
CA LEU A 47 -5.34 3.24 14.48
C LEU A 47 -4.37 3.31 15.65
N PHE A 48 -4.04 2.14 16.20
CA PHE A 48 -2.99 1.96 17.19
C PHE A 48 -2.12 0.78 16.77
N ASP A 49 -0.81 0.90 16.99
CA ASP A 49 0.20 -0.08 16.60
C ASP A 49 0.74 -0.86 17.82
N GLU A 50 -0.07 -1.01 18.86
CA GLU A 50 0.27 -1.77 20.07
C GLU A 50 0.48 -3.28 19.79
N ASP A 51 -0.25 -3.83 18.82
CA ASP A 51 -0.25 -5.25 18.47
C ASP A 51 0.72 -5.59 17.32
N LEU A 52 1.57 -4.63 16.91
CA LEU A 52 2.58 -4.91 15.88
C LEU A 52 3.59 -5.95 16.38
N ASP A 53 3.78 -6.99 15.58
CA ASP A 53 4.84 -7.98 15.79
C ASP A 53 6.18 -7.38 15.35
N ASN A 54 7.06 -7.07 16.30
CA ASN A 54 8.39 -6.53 16.04
C ASN A 54 9.40 -7.55 15.50
N SER A 55 9.03 -8.83 15.36
CA SER A 55 9.87 -9.80 14.66
C SER A 55 9.77 -9.68 13.14
N LYS A 56 8.69 -9.06 12.63
CA LYS A 56 8.33 -8.99 11.20
C LYS A 56 8.79 -7.72 10.49
N TRP A 57 8.96 -7.84 9.19
CA TRP A 57 9.12 -6.70 8.28
C TRP A 57 7.78 -6.34 7.66
N TYR A 58 7.50 -5.04 7.57
CA TYR A 58 6.28 -4.49 6.97
C TYR A 58 6.62 -3.66 5.74
N SER A 59 6.03 -4.01 4.60
CA SER A 59 6.11 -3.23 3.36
C SER A 59 5.07 -2.13 3.35
N VAL A 60 5.49 -0.96 2.90
CA VAL A 60 4.61 0.19 2.66
C VAL A 60 4.54 0.58 1.19
N GLY A 61 4.98 -0.30 0.29
CA GLY A 61 5.10 -0.01 -1.14
C GLY A 61 6.12 1.10 -1.40
N GLN A 62 5.85 1.99 -2.35
CA GLN A 62 6.74 3.11 -2.71
C GLN A 62 6.63 4.34 -1.77
N ASN A 63 5.93 4.18 -0.65
CA ASN A 63 5.70 5.23 0.34
C ASN A 63 6.86 5.29 1.34
N ASN A 64 6.96 6.40 2.06
CA ASN A 64 8.00 6.61 3.06
C ASN A 64 7.40 7.10 4.37
N MET A 65 7.99 6.73 5.50
CA MET A 65 7.68 7.40 6.76
C MET A 65 8.16 8.86 6.69
N PRO A 66 7.35 9.85 7.11
CA PRO A 66 7.76 11.25 7.14
C PRO A 66 9.06 11.44 7.90
N THR A 67 10.05 12.08 7.28
CA THR A 67 11.35 12.40 7.91
C THR A 67 11.39 13.79 8.55
N ASN A 68 10.33 14.55 8.35
CA ASN A 68 10.16 15.90 8.87
C ASN A 68 8.76 16.03 9.47
N TYR A 69 8.69 16.47 10.73
CA TYR A 69 7.47 16.59 11.49
C TYR A 69 6.69 17.89 11.26
N SER A 70 7.26 18.91 10.61
CA SER A 70 6.67 20.26 10.54
C SER A 70 5.29 20.34 9.88
N SER A 71 4.85 19.28 9.20
CA SER A 71 3.51 19.18 8.58
C SER A 71 2.71 17.98 9.11
N LEU A 72 3.10 17.46 10.26
CA LEU A 72 2.33 16.49 11.03
C LEU A 72 1.63 17.22 12.18
N TYR A 73 0.36 16.87 12.39
CA TYR A 73 -0.46 17.39 13.48
C TYR A 73 -1.07 16.26 14.29
N ILE A 74 -1.37 16.51 15.56
CA ILE A 74 -2.10 15.58 16.42
C ILE A 74 -3.44 15.24 15.76
N GLY A 75 -3.81 13.96 15.77
CA GLY A 75 -5.03 13.49 15.09
C GLY A 75 -4.85 13.11 13.60
N ASN A 76 -3.66 13.30 13.03
CA ASN A 76 -3.37 12.85 11.66
C ASN A 76 -3.01 11.36 11.60
N CYS A 77 -2.85 10.85 10.38
CA CYS A 77 -2.38 9.48 10.11
C CYS A 77 -3.28 8.41 10.73
N GLY A 78 -4.55 8.75 10.93
CA GLY A 78 -5.54 7.85 11.49
C GLY A 78 -5.40 7.59 12.97
N THR A 79 -4.61 8.36 13.72
CA THR A 79 -4.29 8.10 15.14
C THR A 79 -4.27 9.39 15.97
N TYR A 80 -4.30 9.28 17.30
CA TYR A 80 -4.16 10.44 18.18
C TYR A 80 -2.74 11.00 18.15
N TYR A 81 -1.73 10.13 18.28
CA TYR A 81 -0.33 10.52 18.35
C TYR A 81 0.47 9.93 17.17
N PRO A 82 0.65 10.69 16.07
CA PRO A 82 1.41 10.24 14.92
C PRO A 82 2.87 9.94 15.25
N ILE A 83 3.40 8.90 14.61
CA ILE A 83 4.81 8.54 14.69
C ILE A 83 5.50 8.83 13.35
N TRP A 84 6.60 9.58 13.41
CA TRP A 84 7.44 9.94 12.26
C TRP A 84 8.88 9.50 12.46
N MET A 85 9.69 9.50 11.41
CA MET A 85 11.07 9.03 11.46
C MET A 85 12.05 10.19 11.60
N ASN A 86 12.82 10.20 12.68
CA ASN A 86 13.99 11.06 12.79
C ASN A 86 15.20 10.41 12.11
N GLY A 87 15.54 10.94 10.93
CA GLY A 87 16.65 10.50 10.09
C GLY A 87 16.31 10.56 8.60
N SER A 88 17.26 10.23 7.74
CA SER A 88 17.05 10.19 6.29
C SER A 88 16.48 8.85 5.82
N ILE A 89 15.78 8.87 4.68
CA ILE A 89 15.43 7.65 3.94
C ILE A 89 16.73 6.98 3.45
N PRO A 90 16.94 5.68 3.67
CA PRO A 90 18.10 4.97 3.12
C PRO A 90 18.13 4.97 1.59
N ASN A 91 19.33 4.98 1.02
CA ASN A 91 19.54 4.78 -0.39
C ASN A 91 19.43 3.29 -0.75
N GLU A 92 19.27 3.03 -2.04
CA GLU A 92 19.39 1.68 -2.59
C GLU A 92 20.81 1.14 -2.32
N GLY A 93 20.92 -0.09 -1.82
CA GLY A 93 22.20 -0.71 -1.46
C GLY A 93 22.73 -0.40 -0.05
N ASP A 94 22.10 0.51 0.71
CA ASP A 94 22.47 0.76 2.13
C ASP A 94 22.15 -0.45 3.04
N GLY A 95 21.36 -1.41 2.54
CA GLY A 95 20.84 -2.51 3.33
C GLY A 95 19.84 -2.06 4.40
N ALA A 96 19.71 -2.84 5.47
CA ALA A 96 18.87 -2.49 6.60
C ALA A 96 19.59 -1.54 7.55
N VAL A 97 19.04 -0.34 7.75
CA VAL A 97 19.62 0.71 8.60
C VAL A 97 18.73 1.00 9.80
N TYR A 98 19.35 1.31 10.94
CA TYR A 98 18.61 1.74 12.13
C TYR A 98 18.22 3.22 12.04
N ARG A 99 17.01 3.53 12.50
CA ARG A 99 16.46 4.89 12.59
C ARG A 99 15.71 5.07 13.89
N THR A 100 15.53 6.32 14.32
CA THR A 100 14.70 6.64 15.47
C THR A 100 13.32 7.06 14.98
N ALA A 101 12.28 6.36 15.39
CA ALA A 101 10.91 6.81 15.25
C ALA A 101 10.49 7.61 16.49
N CYS A 102 9.76 8.70 16.27
CA CYS A 102 9.39 9.70 17.26
C CYS A 102 7.88 9.80 17.36
N ILE A 103 7.34 9.54 18.55
CA ILE A 103 5.93 9.75 18.86
C ILE A 103 5.71 11.24 19.17
N MET A 104 4.86 11.89 18.38
CA MET A 104 4.48 13.28 18.58
C MET A 104 3.46 13.40 19.71
N SER A 105 3.58 14.43 20.55
CA SER A 105 2.63 14.77 21.60
C SER A 105 2.26 16.26 21.53
N PHE A 106 1.33 16.70 22.39
CA PHE A 106 0.95 18.12 22.49
C PHE A 106 2.11 19.06 22.85
N SER A 107 3.13 18.56 23.55
CA SER A 107 4.24 19.37 24.08
C SER A 107 5.58 19.13 23.39
N SER A 108 5.70 18.11 22.54
CA SER A 108 6.96 17.76 21.88
C SER A 108 6.71 17.03 20.57
N SER A 109 7.51 17.36 19.56
CA SER A 109 7.54 16.61 18.30
C SER A 109 8.14 15.21 18.46
N CYS A 110 8.88 14.94 19.53
CA CYS A 110 9.46 13.62 19.81
C CYS A 110 9.46 13.34 21.31
N SER A 111 8.28 12.99 21.83
CA SER A 111 8.09 12.71 23.26
C SER A 111 8.62 11.32 23.66
N VAL A 112 8.37 10.32 22.81
CA VAL A 112 8.82 8.94 22.99
C VAL A 112 9.60 8.52 21.75
N LYS A 113 10.72 7.84 21.96
CA LYS A 113 11.60 7.34 20.91
C LYS A 113 11.48 5.82 20.81
N LYS A 114 11.42 5.31 19.59
CA LYS A 114 11.47 3.89 19.25
C LYS A 114 12.59 3.67 18.24
N ILE A 115 13.38 2.62 18.40
CA ILE A 115 14.40 2.27 17.42
C ILE A 115 13.76 1.31 16.42
N ILE A 116 13.81 1.68 15.14
CA ILE A 116 13.25 0.88 14.05
C ILE A 116 14.35 0.55 13.04
N GLN A 117 14.09 -0.43 12.16
CA GLN A 117 14.94 -0.67 10.99
C GLN A 117 14.19 -0.34 9.72
N VAL A 118 14.90 0.20 8.74
CA VAL A 118 14.36 0.59 7.43
C VAL A 118 15.28 0.07 6.35
N ARG A 119 14.70 -0.43 5.26
CA ARG A 119 15.46 -0.85 4.07
C ARG A 119 14.74 -0.37 2.82
N ASN A 120 15.54 0.13 1.88
CA ASN A 120 15.08 0.51 0.55
C ASN A 120 15.31 -0.65 -0.43
N CYS A 121 14.23 -1.21 -0.97
CA CYS A 121 14.24 -2.35 -1.89
C CYS A 121 14.14 -1.91 -3.36
N THR A 122 14.48 -0.65 -3.68
CA THR A 122 14.35 0.00 -4.99
C THR A 122 12.88 0.21 -5.41
N THR A 123 12.09 -0.85 -5.42
CA THR A 123 10.67 -0.82 -5.83
C THR A 123 9.71 -0.55 -4.68
N HIS A 124 10.14 -0.76 -3.43
CA HIS A 124 9.34 -0.59 -2.24
C HIS A 124 10.21 -0.35 -1.00
N MET A 125 9.60 0.13 0.07
CA MET A 125 10.22 0.33 1.37
C MET A 125 9.69 -0.68 2.37
N ILE A 126 10.59 -1.27 3.15
CA ILE A 126 10.23 -2.17 4.25
C ILE A 126 10.76 -1.62 5.58
N TYR A 127 9.96 -1.83 6.63
CA TYR A 127 10.21 -1.34 7.96
C TYR A 127 10.06 -2.48 8.98
N LYS A 128 11.03 -2.61 9.89
CA LYS A 128 10.87 -3.40 11.10
C LYS A 128 10.51 -2.44 12.23
N LEU A 129 9.24 -2.51 12.64
CA LEU A 129 8.59 -1.54 13.52
C LEU A 129 8.51 -2.11 14.94
N GLU A 130 8.46 -1.21 15.93
CA GLU A 130 8.27 -1.59 17.33
C GLU A 130 6.81 -1.34 17.73
N PRO A 131 6.19 -2.23 18.51
CA PRO A 131 4.87 -1.95 19.04
C PRO A 131 4.87 -0.69 19.91
N THR A 132 3.75 0.02 19.84
CA THR A 132 3.60 1.39 20.33
C THR A 132 2.71 1.41 21.58
N THR A 133 2.27 2.59 22.01
CA THR A 133 1.26 2.73 23.08
C THR A 133 -0.16 2.65 22.49
N HIS A 134 -1.18 2.40 23.33
CA HIS A 134 -2.62 2.33 22.99
C HIS A 134 -3.25 3.61 22.37
N THR A 135 -2.44 4.54 21.87
CA THR A 135 -2.89 5.83 21.31
C THR A 135 -2.03 6.34 20.15
N SER A 136 -1.10 5.53 19.64
CA SER A 136 -0.13 5.98 18.61
C SER A 136 0.04 4.98 17.47
N ALA A 137 0.27 5.51 16.26
CA ALA A 137 0.51 4.71 15.07
C ALA A 137 1.50 5.37 14.10
N TYR A 138 2.18 4.54 13.32
CA TYR A 138 3.14 4.95 12.30
C TYR A 138 2.47 5.63 11.12
N CYS A 139 2.98 6.81 10.78
CA CYS A 139 2.52 7.63 9.68
C CYS A 139 3.35 7.41 8.41
N PHE A 140 2.72 7.57 7.25
CA PHE A 140 3.37 7.44 5.95
C PHE A 140 2.98 8.57 5.00
N ASP A 141 3.96 9.01 4.22
CA ASP A 141 3.77 9.81 3.01
C ASP A 141 3.25 8.90 1.92
N ILE A 142 1.93 8.66 2.00
CA ILE A 142 1.22 7.90 0.99
C ILE A 142 1.22 8.76 -0.27
N LYS A 143 2.05 8.35 -1.25
CA LYS A 143 1.96 8.89 -2.59
C LYS A 143 0.56 8.56 -3.07
N PRO A 144 -0.24 9.56 -3.49
CA PRO A 144 -1.52 9.25 -4.09
C PRO A 144 -1.25 8.25 -5.20
N ALA A 145 -2.03 7.16 -5.24
CA ALA A 145 -2.11 6.37 -6.45
C ALA A 145 -2.33 7.37 -7.61
N PRO A 146 -1.75 7.13 -8.81
CA PRO A 146 -2.06 7.97 -9.97
C PRO A 146 -3.56 8.21 -9.97
N SER A 147 -3.98 9.47 -9.95
CA SER A 147 -5.38 9.83 -9.84
C SER A 147 -6.06 9.39 -11.12
N PHE A 148 -6.47 8.13 -11.15
CA PHE A 148 -7.33 7.61 -12.20
C PHE A 148 -8.62 8.42 -12.09
N LYS A 149 -8.85 9.29 -13.07
CA LYS A 149 -10.17 9.89 -13.23
C LYS A 149 -11.13 8.73 -13.45
N SER A 150 -11.88 8.37 -12.42
CA SER A 150 -12.92 7.36 -12.53
C SER A 150 -13.99 7.92 -13.46
N ALA A 151 -13.96 7.48 -14.72
CA ALA A 151 -15.07 7.66 -15.62
C ALA A 151 -16.09 6.58 -15.28
N PHE A 152 -17.27 6.99 -14.79
CA PHE A 152 -18.40 6.08 -14.70
C PHE A 152 -18.79 5.66 -16.12
N ALA A 153 -18.44 4.44 -16.51
CA ALA A 153 -18.99 3.83 -17.71
C ALA A 153 -20.42 3.38 -17.38
N GLY A 154 -21.42 3.91 -18.09
CA GLY A 154 -22.80 3.50 -17.89
C GLY A 154 -22.95 2.00 -18.16
N VAL A 155 -23.35 1.24 -17.13
CA VAL A 155 -23.62 -0.19 -17.27
C VAL A 155 -24.97 -0.36 -17.95
N LYS A 156 -25.00 -0.99 -19.13
CA LYS A 156 -26.25 -1.40 -19.75
C LYS A 156 -26.67 -2.73 -19.12
N TYR A 157 -27.95 -2.89 -18.81
CA TYR A 157 -28.50 -4.14 -18.29
C TYR A 157 -29.71 -4.57 -19.12
N GLU A 158 -29.93 -5.88 -19.19
CA GLU A 158 -31.09 -6.47 -19.85
C GLU A 158 -31.70 -7.55 -18.97
N LEU A 159 -33.04 -7.53 -18.86
CA LEU A 159 -33.83 -8.54 -18.15
C LEU A 159 -34.22 -9.62 -19.15
N VAL A 160 -33.67 -10.83 -18.97
CA VAL A 160 -33.92 -11.98 -19.84
C VAL A 160 -34.66 -13.06 -19.05
N PHE A 161 -35.74 -13.58 -19.61
CA PHE A 161 -36.47 -14.70 -19.02
C PHE A 161 -36.04 -15.98 -19.73
N ILE A 162 -35.34 -16.86 -19.01
CA ILE A 162 -34.97 -18.17 -19.53
C ILE A 162 -36.14 -19.12 -19.25
N GLU A 163 -36.65 -19.75 -20.30
CA GLU A 163 -37.66 -20.80 -20.20
C GLU A 163 -36.96 -22.14 -19.92
N GLU A 164 -37.15 -22.69 -18.72
CA GLU A 164 -36.73 -24.06 -18.42
C GLU A 164 -37.95 -24.98 -18.49
N THR A 165 -37.89 -25.97 -19.39
CA THR A 165 -38.89 -27.04 -19.47
C THR A 165 -38.47 -28.20 -18.59
N THR A 166 -39.25 -28.51 -17.55
CA THR A 166 -39.01 -29.67 -16.69
C THR A 166 -39.58 -30.94 -17.33
N VAL A 167 -38.82 -32.04 -17.32
CA VAL A 167 -39.09 -33.28 -18.11
C VAL A 167 -40.33 -34.05 -17.63
N PHE A 168 -40.87 -33.71 -16.45
CA PHE A 168 -42.06 -34.36 -15.87
C PHE A 168 -43.23 -33.38 -15.77
N GLY A 169 -43.83 -33.06 -16.91
CA GLY A 169 -45.15 -32.42 -17.01
C GLY A 169 -45.11 -30.91 -17.27
N HIS A 170 -45.18 -30.55 -18.57
CA HIS A 170 -45.64 -29.29 -19.22
C HIS A 170 -45.70 -27.94 -18.44
N MET A 171 -44.89 -27.73 -17.41
CA MET A 171 -44.83 -26.48 -16.68
C MET A 171 -43.61 -25.70 -17.16
N GLN A 172 -43.88 -24.63 -17.93
CA GLN A 172 -42.85 -23.70 -18.37
C GLN A 172 -42.54 -22.73 -17.23
N ILE A 173 -41.37 -22.84 -16.61
CA ILE A 173 -40.93 -21.92 -15.56
C ILE A 173 -40.08 -20.84 -16.23
N LYS A 174 -40.55 -19.58 -16.17
CA LYS A 174 -39.79 -18.41 -16.62
C LYS A 174 -38.91 -17.90 -15.48
N LYS A 175 -37.59 -18.12 -15.55
CA LYS A 175 -36.64 -17.60 -14.58
C LYS A 175 -36.11 -16.24 -15.02
N PRO A 176 -36.32 -15.15 -14.25
CA PRO A 176 -35.73 -13.86 -14.57
C PRO A 176 -34.22 -13.91 -14.33
N ASN A 177 -33.46 -13.45 -15.32
CA ASN A 177 -32.01 -13.27 -15.27
C ASN A 177 -31.70 -11.81 -15.60
N LEU A 178 -30.77 -11.23 -14.85
CA LEU A 178 -30.28 -9.88 -15.10
C LEU A 178 -28.89 -9.98 -15.70
N ILE A 179 -28.74 -9.57 -16.95
CA ILE A 179 -27.46 -9.59 -17.67
C ILE A 179 -26.91 -8.17 -17.70
N PHE A 180 -25.65 -8.00 -17.29
CA PHE A 180 -24.94 -6.72 -17.34
C PHE A 180 -23.95 -6.71 -18.51
N PHE A 181 -24.00 -5.67 -19.33
CA PHE A 181 -23.07 -5.42 -20.42
C PHE A 181 -22.16 -4.25 -20.05
N CYS A 182 -20.88 -4.55 -19.88
CA CYS A 182 -19.85 -3.52 -19.75
C CYS A 182 -19.28 -3.22 -21.14
N ALA A 183 -19.50 -2.00 -21.63
CA ALA A 183 -18.92 -1.51 -22.87
C ALA A 183 -18.31 -0.13 -22.63
N PHE A 184 -17.01 -0.01 -22.83
CA PHE A 184 -16.29 1.25 -22.75
C PHE A 184 -15.36 1.38 -23.95
N ASN A 185 -15.14 2.62 -24.39
CA ASN A 185 -14.16 2.89 -25.44
C ASN A 185 -12.77 2.74 -24.84
N LYS A 186 -11.94 1.88 -25.43
CA LYS A 186 -10.52 1.78 -25.08
C LYS A 186 -9.88 3.16 -25.29
N SER A 187 -9.22 3.67 -24.26
CA SER A 187 -8.43 4.90 -24.37
C SER A 187 -7.18 4.66 -25.22
N ASN A 188 -6.69 5.73 -25.84
CA ASN A 188 -5.44 5.74 -26.61
C ASN A 188 -4.19 5.83 -25.73
N ASP A 189 -4.34 5.85 -24.41
CA ASP A 189 -3.24 5.86 -23.45
C ASP A 189 -2.74 4.41 -23.23
N GLU A 190 -1.50 4.14 -23.64
CA GLU A 190 -0.88 2.81 -23.56
C GLU A 190 -0.51 2.41 -22.12
N ASP A 191 -0.45 3.37 -21.19
CA ASP A 191 -0.13 3.14 -19.78
C ASP A 191 -1.39 2.93 -18.91
N MET A 192 -2.58 2.93 -19.51
CA MET A 192 -3.83 2.68 -18.78
C MET A 192 -4.15 1.19 -18.68
N PHE A 193 -4.09 0.68 -17.45
CA PHE A 193 -4.56 -0.64 -17.07
C PHE A 193 -6.05 -0.60 -16.73
N TYR A 194 -6.84 -1.51 -17.29
CA TYR A 194 -8.27 -1.66 -17.00
C TYR A 194 -8.46 -2.83 -16.04
N THR A 195 -9.08 -2.58 -14.88
CA THR A 195 -9.51 -3.64 -13.96
C THR A 195 -11.03 -3.69 -13.95
N ILE A 196 -11.61 -4.84 -14.27
CA ILE A 196 -13.04 -5.08 -14.18
C ILE A 196 -13.30 -5.87 -12.89
N THR A 197 -13.99 -5.25 -11.94
CA THR A 197 -14.46 -5.91 -10.71
C THR A 197 -15.97 -6.13 -10.81
N TRP A 198 -16.41 -7.38 -10.68
CA TRP A 198 -17.81 -7.78 -10.67
C TRP A 198 -18.32 -7.96 -9.23
#